data_AF-A0A0B1Y7M7-F1
#
_entry.id   AF-A0A0B1Y7M7-F1
#
_cell.length_a   1.000
_cell.length_b   1.000
_cell.length_c   1.000
_cell.angle_alpha   90.00
_cell.angle_beta   90.00
_cell.angle_gamma   90.00
#
_symmetry.space_group_name_H-M   'P 1'
#
loop_
_entity.id
_entity.type
_entity.pdbx_description
1 polymer ?
#
loop_
_entity_poly.entity_id
_entity_poly.type
_entity_poly.pdbx_seq_one_letter_code
_entity_poly.pdbx_strand_id
1 'polypeptide(L)'
;MTRQELHTFLTTHFDLVFDPVERGCARTYFLGKVAWHPSTTTRILHVQCDAVGVVSQIKRCVSSDNNNSVFVRLPMDWPALLQIVTDEIALHLKPLHR
;
A
#
# COMPACT_ATOMS: atom_id res chain seq x y z
N MET A 1 10.73 0.87 -11.18
CA MET A 1 10.51 1.97 -10.21
C MET A 1 11.33 1.72 -8.96
N THR A 2 11.97 2.75 -8.42
CA THR A 2 12.68 2.67 -7.14
C THR A 2 11.72 2.76 -5.97
N ARG A 3 12.15 2.35 -4.78
CA ARG A 3 11.38 2.54 -3.54
C ARG A 3 10.99 4.00 -3.31
N GLN A 4 11.88 4.95 -3.64
CA GLN A 4 11.65 6.37 -3.40
C GLN A 4 10.63 6.95 -4.38
N GLU A 5 10.71 6.59 -5.65
CA GLU A 5 9.70 6.99 -6.66
C GLU A 5 8.31 6.51 -6.26
N LEU A 6 8.20 5.23 -5.87
CA LEU A 6 6.92 4.68 -5.41
C LEU A 6 6.44 5.36 -4.14
N HIS A 7 7.35 5.62 -3.19
CA HIS A 7 7.02 6.33 -1.96
C HIS A 7 6.45 7.72 -2.25
N THR A 8 7.14 8.53 -3.05
CA THR A 8 6.70 9.87 -3.44
C THR A 8 5.36 9.82 -4.16
N PHE A 9 5.18 8.85 -5.08
CA PHE A 9 3.91 8.67 -5.77
C PHE A 9 2.75 8.43 -4.79
N LEU A 10 2.91 7.48 -3.87
CA LEU A 10 1.86 7.08 -2.92
C LEU A 10 1.54 8.17 -1.89
N THR A 11 2.54 8.89 -1.40
CA THR A 11 2.31 9.98 -0.45
C THR A 11 1.69 11.22 -1.10
N THR A 12 2.09 11.54 -2.34
CA THR A 12 1.65 12.78 -3.01
C THR A 12 0.23 12.65 -3.59
N HIS A 13 -0.14 11.47 -4.11
CA HIS A 13 -1.43 11.30 -4.80
C HIS A 13 -2.55 10.80 -3.88
N PHE A 14 -2.20 10.16 -2.77
CA PHE A 14 -3.16 9.43 -1.94
C PHE A 14 -3.00 9.69 -0.44
N ASP A 15 -2.05 10.54 -0.04
CA ASP A 15 -1.72 10.83 1.36
C ASP A 15 -1.45 9.55 2.19
N LEU A 16 -0.96 8.48 1.55
CA LEU A 16 -0.67 7.24 2.25
C LEU A 16 0.54 7.41 3.17
N VAL A 17 0.40 6.92 4.40
CA VAL A 17 1.48 6.92 5.39
C VAL A 17 2.11 5.53 5.47
N PHE A 18 3.33 5.44 5.99
CA PHE A 18 3.98 4.17 6.33
C PHE A 18 4.45 4.21 7.78
N ASP A 19 4.67 3.05 8.39
CA ASP A 19 5.22 3.00 9.74
C ASP A 19 6.74 3.26 9.68
N PRO A 20 7.26 4.35 10.29
CA PRO A 20 8.69 4.65 10.28
C PRO A 20 9.53 3.62 11.05
N VAL A 21 8.91 2.78 11.89
CA VAL A 21 9.58 1.71 12.64
C VAL A 21 9.88 0.51 11.76
N GLU A 22 9.22 0.35 10.60
CA GLU A 22 9.52 -0.73 9.65
C GLU A 22 10.96 -0.57 9.12
N ARG A 23 11.80 -1.57 9.43
CA ARG A 23 13.19 -1.66 8.96
C ARG A 23 13.30 -2.70 7.84
N GLY A 24 14.22 -2.45 6.91
CA GLY A 24 14.58 -3.39 5.85
C GLY A 24 13.99 -3.04 4.48
N CYS A 25 13.83 -4.07 3.65
CA CYS A 25 13.44 -3.92 2.25
C CYS A 25 11.93 -3.94 2.01
N ALA A 26 11.12 -4.10 3.06
CA ALA A 26 9.66 -4.08 2.97
C ALA A 26 9.07 -2.81 3.60
N ARG A 27 7.95 -2.34 3.06
CA ARG A 27 7.14 -1.24 3.61
C ARG A 27 5.65 -1.47 3.42
N THR A 28 4.88 -1.22 4.46
CA THR A 28 3.42 -1.20 4.44
C THR A 28 2.92 0.24 4.37
N TYR A 29 2.00 0.50 3.45
CA TYR A 29 1.33 1.78 3.27
C TYR A 29 -0.11 1.72 3.76
N PHE A 30 -0.52 2.76 4.46
CA PHE A 30 -1.79 2.86 5.15
C PHE A 30 -2.56 4.10 4.72
N LEU A 31 -3.88 3.99 4.66
CA LEU A 31 -4.79 5.12 4.49
C LEU A 31 -5.05 5.76 5.87
N GLY A 32 -4.75 7.05 6.00
CA GLY A 32 -4.97 7.79 7.24
C GLY A 32 -3.81 7.65 8.24
N LYS A 33 -4.10 7.37 9.51
CA LYS A 33 -3.08 7.26 10.57
C LYS A 33 -2.75 5.80 10.86
N VAL A 34 -1.47 5.52 11.09
CA VAL A 34 -1.04 4.22 11.64
C VAL A 34 -1.41 4.17 13.12
N ALA A 35 -2.34 3.29 13.49
CA ALA A 35 -2.66 2.95 14.86
C ALA A 35 -2.30 1.49 15.15
N TRP A 36 -1.87 1.20 16.37
CA TRP A 36 -1.52 -0.16 16.81
C TRP A 36 -2.75 -1.06 17.07
N HIS A 37 -3.93 -0.70 16.54
CA HIS A 37 -5.14 -1.50 16.61
C HIS A 37 -5.65 -1.81 15.20
N PRO A 38 -5.80 -3.10 14.80
CA PRO A 38 -6.18 -3.48 13.44
C PRO A 38 -7.51 -2.89 12.96
N SER A 39 -8.45 -2.64 13.88
CA SER A 39 -9.76 -2.08 13.51
C SER A 39 -9.74 -0.59 13.16
N THR A 40 -8.62 0.10 13.38
CA THR A 40 -8.49 1.54 13.14
C THR A 40 -7.45 1.88 12.08
N THR A 41 -6.75 0.87 11.56
CA THR A 41 -5.65 1.03 10.61
C THR A 41 -5.99 0.34 9.30
N THR A 42 -6.07 1.11 8.22
CA THR A 42 -6.41 0.59 6.89
C THR A 42 -5.13 0.42 6.06
N ARG A 43 -4.70 -0.84 5.85
CA ARG A 43 -3.57 -1.17 4.98
C ARG A 43 -4.02 -1.14 3.52
N ILE A 44 -3.26 -0.47 2.65
CA ILE A 44 -3.56 -0.38 1.23
C ILE A 44 -2.57 -1.22 0.41
N LEU A 45 -1.27 -1.06 0.66
CA LEU A 45 -0.21 -1.79 -0.04
C LEU A 45 0.85 -2.32 0.93
N HIS A 46 1.41 -3.47 0.59
CA HIS A 46 2.69 -3.93 1.13
C HIS A 46 3.69 -4.11 -0.02
N VAL A 47 4.80 -3.40 0.07
CA VAL A 47 5.82 -3.29 -0.96
C VAL A 47 7.09 -3.96 -0.48
N GLN A 48 7.70 -4.80 -1.31
CA GLN A 48 9.04 -5.33 -1.08
C GLN A 48 9.98 -4.84 -2.18
N CYS A 49 11.20 -4.53 -1.76
CA CYS A 49 12.30 -4.16 -2.64
C CYS A 49 13.35 -5.27 -2.65
N ASP A 50 14.12 -5.35 -3.73
CA ASP A 50 15.31 -6.17 -3.80
C ASP A 50 16.51 -5.52 -3.07
N ALA A 51 17.67 -6.15 -3.16
CA ALA A 51 18.91 -5.67 -2.54
C ALA A 51 19.42 -4.34 -3.14
N VAL A 52 18.99 -3.97 -4.34
CA VAL A 52 19.38 -2.71 -5.00
C VAL A 52 18.35 -1.60 -4.79
N GLY A 53 17.28 -1.84 -4.02
CA GLY A 53 16.27 -0.85 -3.67
C GLY A 53 15.20 -0.64 -4.75
N VAL A 54 15.11 -1.55 -5.72
CA VAL A 54 14.06 -1.56 -6.74
C VAL A 54 12.88 -2.37 -6.24
N VAL A 55 11.67 -1.91 -6.52
CA VAL A 55 10.44 -2.60 -6.12
C VAL A 55 10.37 -3.94 -6.85
N SER A 56 10.42 -5.03 -6.07
CA SER A 56 10.40 -6.40 -6.57
C SER A 56 9.04 -7.07 -6.35
N GLN A 57 8.24 -6.56 -5.41
CA GLN A 57 6.91 -7.09 -5.14
C GLN A 57 5.97 -6.00 -4.62
N ILE A 58 4.72 -6.02 -5.08
CA ILE A 58 3.64 -5.22 -4.51
C ILE A 58 2.48 -6.18 -4.19
N LYS A 59 2.00 -6.12 -2.96
CA LYS A 59 0.79 -6.79 -2.49
C LYS A 59 -0.26 -5.73 -2.22
N ARG A 60 -1.43 -5.88 -2.82
CA ARG A 60 -2.63 -5.12 -2.47
C ARG A 60 -3.29 -5.77 -1.27
N CYS A 61 -3.51 -5.01 -0.20
CA CYS A 61 -4.18 -5.50 1.00
C CYS A 61 -5.70 -5.34 0.80
N VAL A 62 -6.41 -6.45 0.57
CA VAL A 62 -7.83 -6.45 0.16
C VAL A 62 -8.78 -6.45 1.37
N SER A 63 -8.24 -6.56 2.59
CA SER A 63 -8.99 -6.39 3.82
C SER A 63 -8.14 -5.73 4.90
N SER A 64 -8.80 -4.96 5.79
CA SER A 64 -8.19 -4.43 7.01
C SER A 64 -7.69 -5.54 7.93
N ASP A 65 -8.36 -6.70 7.89
CA ASP A 65 -7.90 -7.91 8.55
C ASP A 65 -6.71 -8.47 7.78
N ASN A 66 -5.59 -8.54 8.49
CA ASN A 66 -4.21 -8.80 8.06
C ASN A 66 -3.91 -10.01 7.16
N ASN A 67 -4.90 -10.80 6.75
CA ASN A 67 -4.69 -12.09 6.10
C ASN A 67 -4.99 -12.14 4.60
N ASN A 68 -5.69 -11.15 4.02
CA ASN A 68 -5.99 -11.16 2.57
C ASN A 68 -5.16 -10.12 1.81
N SER A 69 -4.23 -10.61 1.00
CA SER A 69 -3.49 -9.76 0.07
C SER A 69 -3.36 -10.43 -1.29
N VAL A 70 -3.37 -9.62 -2.36
CA VAL A 70 -3.25 -10.08 -3.75
C VAL A 70 -2.02 -9.47 -4.38
N PHE A 71 -1.27 -10.28 -5.12
CA PHE A 71 -0.09 -9.78 -5.84
C PHE A 71 -0.50 -8.91 -7.02
N VAL A 72 0.14 -7.75 -7.11
CA VAL A 72 0.13 -6.91 -8.29
C VAL A 72 1.20 -7.43 -9.25
N ARG A 73 0.86 -7.56 -10.54
CA ARG A 73 1.83 -8.00 -11.56
C ARG A 73 2.84 -6.89 -11.82
N LEU A 74 4.13 -7.25 -11.88
CA LEU A 74 5.24 -6.37 -12.22
C LEU A 74 5.92 -6.83 -13.52
N PRO A 75 6.53 -5.91 -14.31
CA PRO A 75 6.56 -4.47 -14.09
C PRO A 75 5.18 -3.84 -14.34
N MET A 76 4.91 -2.74 -13.65
CA MET A 76 3.66 -1.99 -13.74
C MET A 76 3.97 -0.53 -14.07
N ASP A 77 3.11 0.09 -14.88
CA ASP A 77 3.17 1.53 -15.13
C ASP A 77 2.43 2.34 -14.06
N TRP A 78 2.72 3.64 -14.01
CA TRP A 78 2.11 4.54 -13.03
C TRP A 78 0.58 4.66 -13.16
N PRO A 79 -0.01 4.73 -14.37
CA PRO A 79 -1.48 4.78 -14.51
C PRO A 79 -2.18 3.53 -13.97
N ALA A 80 -1.66 2.32 -14.23
CA ALA A 80 -2.25 1.09 -13.70
C ALA A 80 -2.12 1.04 -12.17
N LEU A 81 -0.98 1.48 -11.61
CA LEU A 81 -0.82 1.56 -10.17
C LEU A 81 -1.79 2.59 -9.54
N LEU A 82 -1.97 3.74 -10.20
CA LEU A 82 -2.94 4.77 -9.78
C LEU A 82 -4.34 4.17 -9.67
N GLN A 83 -4.78 3.44 -10.69
CA GLN A 83 -6.11 2.81 -10.71
C GLN A 83 -6.25 1.79 -9.58
N ILE A 84 -5.25 0.92 -9.40
CA ILE A 84 -5.28 -0.13 -8.36
C ILE A 84 -5.40 0.47 -6.96
N VAL A 85 -4.64 1.53 -6.67
CA VAL A 85 -4.67 2.19 -5.36
C VAL A 85 -6.00 2.94 -5.16
N THR A 86 -6.49 3.60 -6.21
CA THR A 86 -7.80 4.29 -6.19
C THR A 86 -8.93 3.32 -5.89
N ASP A 87 -8.95 2.17 -6.56
CA ASP A 87 -9.99 1.14 -6.37
C ASP A 87 -9.97 0.59 -4.94
N GLU A 88 -8.78 0.32 -4.39
CA GLU A 88 -8.65 -0.20 -3.02
C GLU A 88 -9.10 0.84 -1.97
N ILE A 89 -8.68 2.10 -2.13
CA ILE A 89 -9.14 3.18 -1.26
C ILE A 89 -10.66 3.33 -1.33
N ALA A 90 -11.25 3.28 -2.54
CA ALA A 90 -12.69 3.37 -2.71
C ALA A 90 -13.45 2.21 -2.03
N LEU A 91 -12.89 1.00 -2.01
CA LEU A 91 -13.47 -0.13 -1.26
C LEU A 91 -13.48 0.12 0.24
N HIS A 92 -12.42 0.73 0.79
CA HIS A 92 -12.34 1.05 2.21
C HIS A 92 -13.16 2.27 2.63
N LEU A 93 -13.48 3.18 1.70
CA LEU A 93 -14.34 4.34 1.96
C LEU A 93 -15.84 4.05 1.81
N LYS A 94 -16.21 2.92 1.19
CA LYS A 94 -17.63 2.52 1.15
C LYS A 94 -18.10 2.20 2.56
N PRO A 95 -19.11 2.91 3.09
CA PRO A 95 -19.74 2.49 4.32
C PRO A 95 -20.30 1.09 4.08
N LEU A 96 -19.88 0.12 4.90
CA LEU A 96 -20.57 -1.15 5.02
C LEU A 96 -22.03 -0.82 5.30
N HIS A 97 -22.90 -0.98 4.30
CA HIS A 97 -24.33 -1.19 4.55
C HIS A 97 -24.42 -2.50 5.35
N ARG A 98 -24.31 -2.38 6.67
CA ARG A 98 -24.69 -3.42 7.62
C ARG A 98 -26.19 -3.44 7.75
#